data_AF-A0A6G6X817-F1
#
_entry.id   AF-A0A6G6X817-F1
#
_cell.length_a   1.000
_cell.length_b   1.000
_cell.length_c   1.000
_cell.angle_alpha   90.00
_cell.angle_beta   90.00
_cell.angle_gamma   90.00
#
_symmetry.space_group_name_H-M   'P 1'
#
loop_
_entity.id
_entity.type
_entity.pdbx_description
1 polymer ?
#
loop_
_entity_poly.entity_id
_entity_poly.type
_entity_poly.pdbx_seq_one_letter_code
_entity_poly.pdbx_strand_id
1 'polypeptide(L)'
;MSLFDGILKNIAGAPDDVRNLANAVGIDPAMAEKAIAALGQSHQMQGDTVELAAAKTGLDTGTLSKIVQHVGGEGSLMEFSNMLKDHPQAKGLLDMLDRDGDGNPLNDIAGMAKGLFAKK
;
A
#
# COMPACT_ATOMS: atom_id res chain seq x y z
N MET A 1 8.29 4.27 -19.18
CA MET A 1 7.29 4.05 -18.12
C MET A 1 8.02 4.03 -16.78
N SER A 2 7.58 4.85 -15.82
CA SER A 2 8.30 5.06 -14.55
C SER A 2 8.04 3.95 -13.54
N LEU A 3 8.98 3.71 -12.63
CA LEU A 3 8.81 2.78 -11.49
C LEU A 3 7.53 3.10 -10.69
N PHE A 4 7.21 4.38 -10.57
CA PHE A 4 6.00 4.90 -9.93
C PHE A 4 4.71 4.43 -10.61
N ASP A 5 4.74 4.28 -11.94
CA ASP A 5 3.61 3.81 -12.76
C ASP A 5 3.42 2.29 -12.58
N GLY A 6 4.52 1.55 -12.44
CA GLY A 6 4.50 0.12 -12.09
C GLY A 6 4.01 -0.13 -10.66
N ILE A 7 4.38 0.74 -9.71
CA ILE A 7 3.92 0.67 -8.33
C ILE A 7 2.44 1.04 -8.23
N LEU A 8 1.99 2.11 -8.90
CA LEU A 8 0.56 2.44 -8.96
C LEU A 8 -0.27 1.34 -9.61
N LYS A 9 0.24 0.68 -10.64
CA LYS A 9 -0.45 -0.43 -11.31
C LYS A 9 -0.51 -1.72 -10.48
N ASN A 10 0.43 -1.91 -9.55
CA ASN A 10 0.43 -3.04 -8.62
C ASN A 10 -0.29 -2.72 -7.29
N ILE A 11 -0.20 -1.48 -6.79
CA ILE A 11 -0.85 -1.04 -5.54
C ILE A 11 -2.32 -0.68 -5.75
N ALA A 12 -2.69 -0.15 -6.92
CA ALA A 12 -4.10 0.03 -7.27
C ALA A 12 -4.80 -1.31 -7.55
N GLY A 13 -4.08 -2.43 -7.51
CA GLY A 13 -4.60 -3.75 -7.84
C GLY A 13 -4.87 -3.86 -9.34
N ALA A 14 -5.01 -5.08 -9.83
CA ALA A 14 -5.43 -5.28 -11.20
C ALA A 14 -6.77 -4.53 -11.46
N PRO A 15 -7.14 -4.23 -12.72
CA PRO A 15 -8.42 -3.59 -13.04
C PRO A 15 -9.64 -4.30 -12.43
N ASP A 16 -9.49 -5.58 -12.07
CA ASP A 16 -10.50 -6.37 -11.39
C ASP A 16 -10.54 -6.10 -9.87
N ASP A 17 -9.41 -5.81 -9.23
CA ASP A 17 -9.35 -5.47 -7.81
C ASP A 17 -9.98 -4.11 -7.51
N VAL A 18 -9.72 -3.11 -8.37
CA VAL A 18 -10.39 -1.81 -8.29
C VAL A 18 -11.91 -1.98 -8.41
N ARG A 19 -12.37 -2.82 -9.34
CA ARG A 19 -13.82 -3.07 -9.55
C ARG A 19 -14.42 -3.83 -8.38
N ASN A 20 -13.74 -4.84 -7.87
CA ASN A 20 -14.18 -5.62 -6.71
C ASN A 20 -14.24 -4.76 -5.46
N LEU A 21 -13.22 -3.92 -5.25
CA LEU A 21 -13.21 -2.91 -4.20
C LEU A 21 -14.39 -1.95 -4.36
N ALA A 22 -14.55 -1.35 -5.54
CA ALA A 22 -15.62 -0.41 -5.83
C ALA A 22 -17.01 -1.00 -5.52
N ASN A 23 -17.24 -2.26 -5.91
CA ASN A 23 -18.44 -3.01 -5.57
C ASN A 23 -18.59 -3.22 -4.07
N ALA A 24 -17.52 -3.57 -3.36
CA ALA A 24 -17.54 -3.82 -1.91
C ALA A 24 -17.83 -2.55 -1.09
N VAL A 25 -17.36 -1.38 -1.53
CA VAL A 25 -17.65 -0.08 -0.89
C VAL A 25 -18.86 0.65 -1.48
N GLY A 26 -19.45 0.15 -2.57
CA GLY A 26 -20.66 0.72 -3.17
C GLY A 26 -20.42 2.02 -3.93
N ILE A 27 -19.29 2.15 -4.63
CA ILE A 27 -18.92 3.31 -5.45
C ILE A 27 -18.58 2.90 -6.88
N ASP A 28 -18.53 3.87 -7.79
CA ASP A 28 -18.05 3.62 -9.16
C ASP A 28 -16.56 3.26 -9.18
N PRO A 29 -16.10 2.36 -10.07
CA PRO A 29 -14.68 1.99 -10.20
C PRO A 29 -13.76 3.19 -10.42
N ALA A 30 -14.16 4.14 -11.27
CA ALA A 30 -13.40 5.37 -11.49
C ALA A 30 -13.27 6.22 -10.22
N MET A 31 -14.27 6.18 -9.33
CA MET A 31 -14.23 6.84 -8.04
C MET A 31 -13.31 6.11 -7.06
N ALA A 32 -13.28 4.77 -7.10
CA ALA A 32 -12.34 3.96 -6.33
C ALA A 32 -10.88 4.23 -6.73
N GLU A 33 -10.57 4.31 -8.03
CA GLU A 33 -9.21 4.68 -8.51
C GLU A 33 -8.80 6.07 -8.00
N LYS A 34 -9.71 7.05 -8.12
CA LYS A 34 -9.49 8.41 -7.63
C LYS A 34 -9.25 8.43 -6.12
N ALA A 35 -9.97 7.60 -5.36
CA ALA A 35 -9.81 7.47 -3.92
C ALA A 35 -8.46 6.86 -3.54
N ILE A 36 -8.05 5.77 -4.18
CA ILE A 36 -6.74 5.12 -3.97
C ILE A 36 -5.62 6.11 -4.27
N ALA A 37 -5.70 6.82 -5.40
CA ALA A 37 -4.71 7.83 -5.77
C ALA A 37 -4.66 8.99 -4.76
N ALA A 38 -5.81 9.48 -4.29
CA ALA A 38 -5.87 10.54 -3.29
C ALA A 38 -5.29 10.10 -1.95
N LEU A 39 -5.60 8.89 -1.47
CA LEU A 39 -5.03 8.29 -0.27
C LEU A 39 -3.51 8.12 -0.41
N GLY A 40 -3.07 7.59 -1.55
CA GLY A 40 -1.66 7.43 -1.89
C GLY A 40 -0.88 8.75 -1.96
N GLN A 41 -1.51 9.85 -2.36
CA GLN A 41 -0.86 11.17 -2.29
C GLN A 41 -0.90 11.78 -0.89
N SER A 42 -2.02 11.61 -0.18
CA SER A 42 -2.25 12.23 1.12
C SER A 42 -1.41 11.60 2.24
N HIS A 43 -0.97 10.34 2.14
CA HIS A 43 -0.16 9.70 3.20
C HIS A 43 1.20 10.36 3.42
N GLN A 44 1.72 11.09 2.44
CA GLN A 44 3.01 11.80 2.54
C GLN A 44 2.84 13.23 3.07
N MET A 45 1.60 13.70 3.22
CA MET A 45 1.29 15.05 3.63
C MET A 45 1.14 15.11 5.15
N GLN A 46 1.38 16.29 5.74
CA GLN A 46 1.09 16.50 7.16
C GLN A 46 -0.42 16.61 7.39
N GLY A 47 -0.94 15.82 8.33
CA GLY A 47 -2.36 15.79 8.69
C GLY A 47 -2.94 14.38 8.60
N ASP A 48 -4.24 14.25 8.80
CA ASP A 48 -4.93 12.98 8.65
C ASP A 48 -5.09 12.62 7.15
N THR A 49 -4.59 11.45 6.77
CA THR A 49 -4.56 11.00 5.36
C THR A 49 -5.96 10.85 4.79
N VAL A 50 -6.91 10.37 5.60
CA VAL A 50 -8.29 10.11 5.19
C VAL A 50 -9.04 11.42 5.05
N GLU A 51 -8.86 12.37 5.96
CA GLU A 51 -9.45 13.71 5.85
C GLU A 51 -8.91 14.48 4.64
N LEU A 52 -7.60 14.40 4.39
CA LEU A 52 -6.99 15.03 3.23
C LEU A 52 -7.45 14.38 1.91
N ALA A 53 -7.64 13.06 1.89
CA ALA A 53 -8.20 12.36 0.74
C ALA A 53 -9.69 12.67 0.54
N ALA A 54 -10.46 12.84 1.61
CA ALA A 54 -11.87 13.24 1.57
C ALA A 54 -12.01 14.61 0.89
N ALA A 55 -11.18 15.58 1.29
CA ALA A 55 -11.17 16.92 0.69
C ALA A 55 -10.86 16.90 -0.83
N LYS A 56 -10.05 15.95 -1.31
CA LYS A 56 -9.66 15.83 -2.73
C LYS A 56 -10.68 15.06 -3.57
N THR A 57 -11.36 14.10 -2.98
CA THR A 57 -12.24 13.16 -3.68
C THR A 57 -13.69 13.58 -3.63
N GLY A 58 -14.11 14.24 -2.54
CA GLY A 58 -15.51 14.48 -2.19
C GLY A 58 -16.19 13.29 -1.53
N LEU A 59 -15.45 12.21 -1.24
CA LEU A 59 -15.96 11.04 -0.53
C LEU A 59 -15.94 11.26 0.98
N ASP A 60 -16.87 10.60 1.69
CA ASP A 60 -16.85 10.61 3.15
C ASP A 60 -15.65 9.79 3.70
N THR A 61 -15.20 10.18 4.88
CA THR A 61 -14.03 9.58 5.54
C THR A 61 -14.26 8.10 5.90
N GLY A 62 -15.50 7.67 6.13
CA GLY A 62 -15.86 6.29 6.39
C GLY A 62 -15.70 5.40 5.14
N THR A 63 -16.15 5.88 3.97
CA THR A 63 -15.91 5.18 2.70
C THR A 63 -14.41 5.08 2.40
N LEU A 64 -13.67 6.17 2.58
CA LEU A 64 -12.22 6.18 2.40
C LEU A 64 -11.50 5.26 3.41
N SER A 65 -11.95 5.18 4.65
CA SER A 65 -11.39 4.25 5.64
C SER A 65 -11.60 2.79 5.24
N LYS A 66 -12.76 2.45 4.68
CA LYS A 66 -13.01 1.09 4.15
C LYS A 66 -12.08 0.77 2.97
N ILE A 67 -11.80 1.75 2.11
CA ILE A 67 -10.84 1.62 1.01
C ILE A 67 -9.43 1.37 1.57
N VAL A 68 -8.99 2.14 2.57
CA VAL A 68 -7.70 1.91 3.25
C VAL A 68 -7.64 0.52 3.87
N GLN A 69 -8.71 0.05 4.50
CA GLN A 69 -8.77 -1.29 5.09
C GLN A 69 -8.67 -2.40 4.03
N HIS A 70 -9.26 -2.23 2.85
CA HIS A 70 -9.13 -3.21 1.78
C HIS A 70 -7.75 -3.16 1.11
N VAL A 71 -7.21 -1.96 0.88
CA VAL A 71 -5.92 -1.73 0.18
C VAL A 71 -4.71 -1.94 1.11
N GLY A 72 -4.89 -1.84 2.42
CA GLY A 72 -3.83 -2.01 3.43
C GLY A 72 -4.04 -3.21 4.38
N GLY A 73 -5.12 -3.98 4.20
CA GLY A 73 -5.47 -5.14 5.00
C GLY A 73 -4.71 -6.42 4.60
N GLU A 74 -5.20 -7.58 5.02
CA GLU A 74 -4.51 -8.86 4.75
C GLU A 74 -4.38 -9.17 3.25
N GLY A 75 -5.30 -8.66 2.42
CA GLY A 75 -5.28 -8.84 0.96
C GLY A 75 -4.08 -8.17 0.28
N SER A 76 -3.69 -6.96 0.70
CA SER A 76 -2.53 -6.27 0.13
C SER A 76 -1.21 -6.85 0.60
N LEU A 77 -1.16 -7.41 1.81
CA LEU A 77 0.00 -8.15 2.30
C LEU A 77 0.15 -9.48 1.56
N MET A 78 -0.97 -10.16 1.30
CA MET A 78 -0.98 -11.38 0.49
C MET A 78 -0.55 -11.08 -0.94
N GLU A 79 -1.06 -10.01 -1.55
CA GLU A 79 -0.68 -9.61 -2.91
C GLU A 79 0.77 -9.13 -2.99
N PHE A 80 1.23 -8.33 -2.03
CA PHE A 80 2.64 -7.99 -1.90
C PHE A 80 3.50 -9.26 -1.77
N SER A 81 3.07 -10.24 -0.96
CA SER A 81 3.78 -11.52 -0.81
C SER A 81 3.77 -12.37 -2.08
N ASN A 82 2.70 -12.33 -2.88
CA ASN A 82 2.60 -13.03 -4.16
C ASN A 82 3.48 -12.35 -5.20
N MET A 83 3.45 -11.02 -5.28
CA MET A 83 4.34 -10.24 -6.14
C MET A 83 5.81 -10.52 -5.79
N LEU A 84 6.13 -10.70 -4.51
CA LEU A 84 7.47 -11.06 -4.03
C LEU A 84 7.89 -12.48 -4.42
N LYS A 85 6.96 -13.43 -4.42
CA LYS A 85 7.18 -14.81 -4.90
C LYS A 85 7.36 -14.86 -6.41
N ASP A 86 6.58 -14.07 -7.14
CA ASP A 86 6.57 -14.06 -8.61
C ASP A 86 7.68 -13.21 -9.22
N HIS A 87 8.27 -12.28 -8.46
CA HIS A 87 9.43 -11.49 -8.88
C HIS A 87 10.73 -11.93 -8.21
N PRO A 88 11.57 -12.77 -8.88
CA PRO A 88 12.87 -13.18 -8.35
C PRO A 88 13.86 -12.02 -8.12
N GLN A 89 13.62 -10.87 -8.74
CA GLN A 89 14.37 -9.63 -8.49
C GLN A 89 14.02 -8.99 -7.13
N ALA A 90 12.78 -9.16 -6.67
CA ALA A 90 12.35 -8.70 -5.36
C ALA A 90 12.92 -9.59 -4.25
N LYS A 91 13.12 -10.89 -4.51
CA LYS A 91 13.90 -11.78 -3.66
C LYS A 91 15.33 -11.25 -3.44
N GLY A 92 16.00 -10.75 -4.48
CA GLY A 92 17.32 -10.13 -4.32
C GLY A 92 17.32 -8.84 -3.47
N LEU A 93 16.23 -8.08 -3.47
CA LEU A 93 16.07 -6.93 -2.57
C LEU A 93 15.79 -7.37 -1.13
N LEU A 94 14.98 -8.42 -0.94
CA LEU A 94 14.76 -9.03 0.38
C LEU A 94 16.05 -9.63 0.94
N ASP A 95 16.81 -10.37 0.15
CA ASP A 95 18.10 -10.94 0.56
C ASP A 95 19.12 -9.83 0.89
N MET A 96 18.98 -8.64 0.29
CA MET A 96 19.78 -7.47 0.64
C MET A 96 19.29 -6.74 1.91
N LEU A 97 18.02 -6.92 2.27
CA LEU A 97 17.39 -6.39 3.50
C LEU A 97 17.53 -7.36 4.68
N ASP A 98 17.64 -8.66 4.40
CA ASP A 98 17.99 -9.76 5.29
C ASP A 98 19.48 -9.68 5.63
N ARG A 99 19.79 -8.74 6.53
CA ARG A 99 21.16 -8.30 6.76
C ARG A 99 21.91 -9.28 7.66
N ASP A 100 21.20 -10.00 8.52
CA ASP A 100 21.77 -11.04 9.36
C ASP A 100 21.73 -12.44 8.73
N GLY A 101 21.02 -12.59 7.61
CA GLY A 101 21.02 -13.79 6.76
C GLY A 101 20.19 -14.94 7.34
N ASP A 102 19.22 -14.64 8.21
CA ASP A 102 18.36 -15.63 8.84
C ASP A 102 17.14 -16.02 7.98
N GLY A 103 16.97 -15.37 6.83
CA GLY A 103 15.87 -15.60 5.90
C GLY A 103 14.60 -14.81 6.21
N ASN A 104 14.63 -13.89 7.18
CA ASN A 104 13.48 -13.11 7.62
C ASN A 104 13.75 -11.59 7.63
N PRO A 105 13.77 -10.92 6.46
CA PRO A 105 14.07 -9.48 6.35
C PRO A 105 13.12 -8.57 7.15
N LEU A 106 11.98 -9.06 7.62
CA LEU A 106 11.03 -8.29 8.43
C LEU A 106 11.58 -8.00 9.83
N ASN A 107 12.34 -8.92 10.43
CA ASN A 107 12.92 -8.70 11.76
C ASN A 107 14.10 -7.72 11.69
N ASP A 108 14.85 -7.69 10.59
CA ASP A 108 15.93 -6.76 10.31
C ASP A 108 15.41 -5.34 10.12
N ILE A 109 14.33 -5.17 9.34
CA ILE A 109 13.67 -3.87 9.18
C ILE A 109 13.12 -3.39 10.52
N ALA A 110 12.47 -4.26 11.28
CA ALA A 110 11.99 -3.93 12.62
C ALA A 110 13.14 -3.59 13.59
N GLY A 111 14.27 -4.29 13.47
CA GLY A 111 15.50 -4.05 14.21
C GLY A 111 16.16 -2.71 13.86
N MET A 112 16.21 -2.34 12.57
CA MET A 112 16.69 -1.05 12.10
C MET A 112 15.80 0.10 12.57
N ALA A 113 14.48 -0.06 12.49
CA ALA A 113 13.53 0.91 13.04
C ALA A 113 13.72 1.05 14.57
N LYS A 114 13.80 -0.07 15.29
CA LYS A 114 14.02 -0.07 16.74
C LYS A 114 15.37 0.56 17.12
N GLY A 115 16.43 0.35 16.36
CA GLY A 115 17.75 0.95 16.59
C GLY A 115 17.77 2.47 16.35
N LEU A 116 16.97 2.97 15.41
CA LEU A 116 16.80 4.41 15.16
C LEU A 116 15.91 5.09 16.22
N PHE A 117 14.89 4.39 16.73
CA PHE A 117 13.99 4.92 17.77
C PHE A 117 14.48 4.72 19.21
N ALA A 118 15.29 3.70 19.49
CA ALA A 118 15.91 3.45 20.80
C ALA A 118 17.13 4.35 21.04
N LYS A 119 17.58 5.08 20.03
CA LYS A 119 18.61 6.11 20.15
C LYS A 119 17.94 7.48 20.33
N LYS A 120 17.31 7.65 21.48
CA LYS A 120 16.91 8.96 22.02
C LYS A 120 17.62 9.17 23.34
#